data_AF-A0A524GUM4-F1
#
_entry.id   AF-A0A524GUM4-F1
#
_cell.length_a   1.000
_cell.length_b   1.000
_cell.length_c   1.000
_cell.angle_alpha   90.00
_cell.angle_beta   90.00
_cell.angle_gamma   90.00
#
_symmetry.space_group_name_H-M   'P 1'
#
loop_
_entity.id
_entity.type
_entity.pdbx_description
1 polymer ?
#
loop_
_entity_poly.entity_id
_entity_poly.type
_entity_poly.pdbx_seq_one_letter_code
_entity_poly.pdbx_strand_id
1 'polypeptide(L)' 'MTSRTLMVWIVDDDQSVRWVLEKALKQADMETRSFERAEHLLAAIDEGAPDV' A
#
# COMPACT_ATOMS: atom_id res chain seq x y z
N MET A 1 -20.08 -11.44 -10.48
CA MET A 1 -19.70 -10.68 -9.27
C MET A 1 -18.22 -10.34 -9.41
N THR A 2 -17.88 -9.12 -9.81
CA THR A 2 -16.50 -8.66 -9.83
C THR A 2 -16.08 -8.40 -8.38
N SER A 3 -15.31 -9.33 -7.79
CA SER A 3 -14.61 -9.05 -6.54
C SER A 3 -13.56 -7.99 -6.86
N ARG A 4 -13.74 -6.76 -6.35
CA ARG A 4 -12.77 -5.68 -6.55
C ARG A 4 -11.62 -5.91 -5.57
N THR A 5 -10.42 -6.10 -6.10
CA THR A 5 -9.17 -6.13 -5.32
C THR A 5 -8.97 -4.79 -4.64
N LEU A 6 -8.71 -4.80 -3.32
CA LEU A 6 -8.46 -3.59 -2.54
C LEU A 6 -7.02 -3.12 -2.77
N MET A 7 -6.87 -1.82 -3.01
CA MET A 7 -5.57 -1.15 -3.11
C MET A 7 -5.19 -0.56 -1.75
N VAL A 8 -4.07 -1.02 -1.18
CA VAL A 8 -3.57 -0.62 0.14
C VAL A 8 -2.25 0.13 0.01
N TRP A 9 -2.13 1.31 0.63
CA TRP A 9 -0.87 2.05 0.65
C TRP A 9 -0.18 1.96 2.01
N ILE A 10 1.11 1.63 2.01
CA ILE A 10 1.92 1.41 3.22
C ILE A 10 2.96 2.53 3.31
N VAL A 11 2.95 3.30 4.39
CA VAL A 11 4.03 4.24 4.75
C VAL A 11 4.72 3.75 6.00
N ASP A 12 6.01 3.49 5.90
CA ASP A 12 6.87 3.11 7.03
C ASP A 12 8.33 3.37 6.63
N ASP A 13 9.21 3.81 7.54
CA ASP A 13 10.62 4.05 7.24
C ASP A 13 11.47 2.77 7.27
N ASP A 14 10.98 1.71 7.92
CA ASP A 14 11.65 0.42 8.02
C ASP A 14 11.24 -0.53 6.87
N GLN A 15 12.23 -0.91 6.05
CA GLN A 15 12.03 -1.83 4.93
C GLN A 15 11.48 -3.20 5.36
N SER A 16 11.89 -3.71 6.52
CA SER A 16 11.48 -5.01 7.03
C SER A 16 10.00 -5.02 7.41
N VAL A 17 9.49 -3.94 8.02
CA VAL A 17 8.07 -3.77 8.33
C VAL A 17 7.25 -3.70 7.06
N ARG A 18 7.66 -2.88 6.08
CA ARG A 18 6.97 -2.80 4.78
C ARG A 18 6.89 -4.16 4.09
N TRP A 19 7.99 -4.90 4.07
CA TRP A 19 8.02 -6.23 3.44
C TRP A 19 7.04 -7.21 4.09
N VAL A 20 6.98 -7.26 5.42
CA VAL A 20 6.03 -8.14 6.14
C VAL A 20 4.59 -7.76 5.82
N LEU A 21 4.25 -6.46 5.86
CA LEU A 21 2.91 -5.97 5.55
C LEU A 21 2.51 -6.25 4.11
N GLU A 22 3.40 -6.00 3.15
CA GLU A 22 3.15 -6.32 1.74
C GLU A 22 2.86 -7.81 1.53
N LYS A 23 3.62 -8.69 2.19
CA LYS A 23 3.42 -10.14 2.07
C LYS A 23 2.08 -10.56 2.65
N ALA A 24 1.71 -10.05 3.83
CA ALA A 24 0.44 -10.39 4.47
C ALA A 24 -0.76 -9.90 3.66
N LEU A 25 -0.72 -8.66 3.15
CA LEU A 25 -1.82 -8.07 2.38
C LEU A 25 -1.97 -8.74 1.00
N LYS A 26 -0.86 -9.06 0.32
CA LYS A 26 -0.90 -9.83 -0.93
C LYS A 26 -1.48 -11.24 -0.74
N GLN A 27 -1.22 -11.89 0.41
CA GLN A 27 -1.85 -13.17 0.74
C GLN A 27 -3.35 -13.07 0.99
N ALA A 28 -3.86 -11.88 1.30
CA ALA A 28 -5.29 -11.59 1.47
C ALA A 28 -5.96 -11.08 0.17
N ASP A 29 -5.34 -11.33 -1.00
CA ASP A 29 -5.80 -10.89 -2.32
C ASP A 29 -5.96 -9.37 -2.44
N MET A 30 -5.09 -8.60 -1.77
CA MET A 30 -5.00 -7.14 -1.87
C MET A 30 -3.78 -6.72 -2.71
N GLU A 31 -3.90 -5.59 -3.40
CA GLU A 31 -2.78 -4.92 -4.04
C GLU A 31 -2.15 -3.91 -3.09
N THR A 32 -0.83 -3.77 -3.14
CA THR A 32 -0.10 -2.90 -2.22
C THR A 32 0.86 -1.98 -2.94
N ARG A 33 0.94 -0.72 -2.51
CA ARG A 33 2.03 0.21 -2.86
C ARG A 33 2.68 0.70 -1.58
N SER A 34 4.01 0.68 -1.53
CA SER A 34 4.75 1.03 -0.32
C SER A 34 5.62 2.28 -0.53
N PHE A 35 5.80 3.05 0.55
CA PHE A 35 6.54 4.30 0.56
C PHE A 35 7.43 4.37 1.81
N GLU A 36 8.65 4.86 1.64
CA GLU A 36 9.62 5.09 2.71
C GLU A 36 9.34 6.34 3.55
N ARG A 37 8.64 7.31 2.96
CA ARG A 37 8.43 8.63 3.53
C ARG A 37 7.02 9.09 3.27
N ALA A 38 6.42 9.75 4.27
CA ALA A 38 5.08 10.34 4.14
C ALA A 38 5.00 11.36 2.99
N GLU A 39 6.08 12.10 2.74
CA GLU A 39 6.19 13.07 1.63
C GLU A 39 5.89 12.43 0.27
N HIS A 40 6.39 11.21 0.04
CA HIS A 40 6.16 10.48 -1.21
C HIS A 40 4.72 9.97 -1.33
N LEU A 41 4.12 9.56 -0.21
CA LEU A 41 2.70 9.18 -0.18
C LEU A 41 1.81 10.38 -0.46
N LEU A 42 2.11 11.54 0.15
CA LEU A 42 1.34 12.76 -0.05
C LEU A 42 1.44 13.23 -1.50
N ALA A 43 2.62 13.18 -2.13
CA ALA A 43 2.74 13.48 -3.56
C ALA A 43 1.94 12.51 -4.44
N ALA A 44 1.90 11.22 -4.07
CA ALA A 44 1.15 10.21 -4.81
C ALA A 44 -0.37 10.36 -4.66
N ILE A 45 -0.86 10.90 -3.53
CA ILE A 45 -2.29 11.01 -3.25
C ILE A 45 -3.00 11.98 -4.21
N ASP A 46 -2.25 12.96 -4.74
CA ASP A 46 -2.75 13.91 -5.73
C ASP A 46 -2.95 13.26 -7.11
N GLU A 47 -2.26 12.15 -7.40
CA GLU A 47 -2.32 11.41 -8.66
C GLU A 47 -3.30 10.21 -8.61
N GLY A 48 -3.67 9.77 -7.41
CA GLY A 48 -4.60 8.67 -7.19
C GLY A 48 -4.76 8.37 -5.70
N ALA A 49 -5.78 7.59 -5.33
CA ALA A 49 -6.03 7.26 -3.92
C ALA A 49 -6.06 5.74 -3.71
N PRO A 50 -5.53 5.23 -2.58
CA PRO A 50 -5.80 3.87 -2.16
C PRO A 50 -7.25 3.71 -1.71
N ASP A 51 -7.70 2.46 -1.57
CA ASP A 51 -8.91 2.17 -0.81
C ASP A 51 -8.63 2.26 0.71
N VAL A 52 -7.37 2.04 1.15
CA VAL A 52 -6.89 2.27 2.53
C VAL A 52 -5.42 2.67 2.61
#